data_AF-A0A346N6V9-F1
#
_entry.id   AF-A0A346N6V9-F1
#
_cell.length_a   1.000
_cell.length_b   1.000
_cell.length_c   1.000
_cell.angle_alpha   90.00
_cell.angle_beta   90.00
_cell.angle_gamma   90.00
#
_symmetry.space_group_name_H-M   'P 1'
#
loop_
_entity.id
_entity.type
_entity.pdbx_description
1 polymer ?
#
loop_
_entity_poly.entity_id
_entity_poly.type
_entity_poly.pdbx_seq_one_letter_code
_entity_poly.pdbx_strand_id
1 'polypeptide(L)'
;MKRSTLFTAALAVALGLAPPSLPAVMDISLPAPAAEGVPRPPSPPEPPPTPEQLREALLFMLVAEAENPARQCLDHSLRFNYGLMALRSAKADPERVRDSLLRGAAEGAEQEQRGREFVLWKTSSSPGIVAHSRFDWCLAQQGIESPLGDVGLRCFQLAGVPAIAQLRKLGGAGQADTLAHLQGIYGKTLPAKYLGDVATAIYQAADDEQSFGVQRALFAGCIKQVR
;
A
#
# COMPACT_ATOMS: atom_id res chain seq x y z
N MET A 1 20.20 -30.83 43.29
CA MET A 1 19.16 -30.58 44.32
C MET A 1 17.95 -30.01 43.58
N LYS A 2 17.00 -30.84 43.12
CA LYS A 2 15.76 -31.34 43.78
C LYS A 2 14.66 -30.26 44.01
N ARG A 3 13.47 -30.58 43.44
CA ARG A 3 12.07 -30.11 43.64
C ARG A 3 11.59 -29.02 42.66
N SER A 4 10.67 -29.25 41.70
CA SER A 4 9.33 -29.89 41.64
C SER A 4 8.22 -29.18 42.41
N THR A 5 7.24 -28.63 41.66
CA THR A 5 5.76 -28.62 41.86
C THR A 5 5.16 -27.72 40.76
N LEU A 6 4.45 -28.19 39.72
CA LEU A 6 3.09 -28.76 39.65
C LEU A 6 2.06 -28.01 40.52
N PHE A 7 1.13 -27.32 39.85
CA PHE A 7 -0.20 -27.00 40.39
C PHE A 7 -1.26 -27.29 39.33
N THR A 8 -2.28 -28.02 39.79
CA THR A 8 -3.45 -28.53 39.07
C THR A 8 -4.69 -27.87 39.67
N ALA A 9 -5.65 -27.44 38.85
CA ALA A 9 -7.10 -27.36 39.11
C ALA A 9 -7.76 -26.88 37.80
N ALA A 10 -8.62 -27.58 37.06
CA ALA A 10 -9.77 -28.43 37.34
C ALA A 10 -11.05 -27.69 37.81
N LEU A 11 -12.01 -27.65 36.87
CA LEU A 11 -13.48 -27.78 37.01
C LEU A 11 -14.33 -26.58 37.48
N ALA A 12 -15.25 -26.15 36.61
CA ALA A 12 -16.65 -25.91 36.98
C ALA A 12 -17.57 -26.02 35.74
N VAL A 13 -18.38 -27.08 35.75
CA VAL A 13 -19.53 -27.33 34.89
C VAL A 13 -20.70 -26.51 35.45
N ALA A 14 -21.47 -25.84 34.59
CA ALA A 14 -22.83 -25.39 34.92
C ALA A 14 -23.75 -25.65 33.73
N LEU A 15 -24.48 -26.76 33.85
CA LEU A 15 -25.64 -27.14 33.04
C LEU A 15 -26.81 -26.20 33.35
N GLY A 16 -27.34 -25.55 32.32
CA GLY A 16 -28.63 -24.86 32.35
C GLY A 16 -29.58 -25.50 31.34
N LEU A 17 -30.15 -26.65 31.70
CA LEU A 17 -31.22 -27.32 30.97
C LEU A 17 -32.54 -26.57 31.24
N ALA A 18 -33.11 -25.94 30.21
CA ALA A 18 -34.50 -25.49 30.20
C ALA A 18 -35.41 -26.55 29.55
N PRO A 19 -36.64 -26.75 30.04
CA PRO A 19 -37.56 -27.79 29.58
C PRO A 19 -38.12 -27.55 28.16
N PRO A 20 -38.54 -28.61 27.46
CA PRO A 20 -38.99 -28.54 26.07
C PRO A 20 -40.45 -28.06 25.96
N SER A 21 -40.66 -26.98 25.20
CA SER A 21 -41.98 -26.55 24.75
C SER A 21 -42.39 -27.37 23.53
N LEU A 22 -43.49 -28.11 23.63
CA LEU A 22 -44.14 -28.84 22.53
C LEU A 22 -44.81 -27.86 21.53
N PRO A 23 -45.02 -28.30 20.27
CA PRO A 23 -45.04 -27.43 19.11
C PRO A 23 -46.38 -26.71 18.94
N ALA A 24 -46.30 -25.42 18.58
CA ALA A 24 -47.41 -24.75 17.92
C ALA A 24 -47.61 -25.40 16.55
N VAL A 25 -48.84 -25.86 16.30
CA VAL A 25 -49.33 -26.35 15.03
C VAL A 25 -49.09 -25.25 13.99
N MET A 26 -48.06 -25.42 13.15
CA MET A 26 -47.86 -24.58 11.98
C MET A 26 -48.87 -25.02 10.93
N ASP A 27 -49.70 -24.07 10.52
CA ASP A 27 -50.52 -24.13 9.32
C ASP A 27 -49.61 -24.49 8.12
N ILE A 28 -49.71 -25.72 7.63
CA ILE A 28 -49.06 -26.15 6.40
C ILE A 28 -49.90 -25.56 5.25
N SER A 29 -49.68 -24.28 4.97
CA SER A 29 -50.00 -23.75 3.64
C SER A 29 -49.04 -24.42 2.66
N LEU A 30 -49.55 -25.43 1.95
CA LEU A 30 -48.88 -26.03 0.79
C LEU A 30 -48.40 -24.89 -0.13
N PRO A 31 -47.10 -24.83 -0.48
CA PRO A 31 -46.66 -23.90 -1.50
C PRO A 31 -47.43 -24.24 -2.78
N ALA A 32 -48.02 -23.20 -3.39
CA ALA A 32 -48.56 -23.30 -4.73
C ALA A 32 -47.49 -23.97 -5.63
N PRO A 33 -47.89 -24.88 -6.55
CA PRO A 33 -46.93 -25.52 -7.45
C PRO A 33 -46.10 -24.42 -8.08
N ALA A 34 -44.77 -24.55 -7.96
CA ALA A 34 -43.84 -23.69 -8.64
C ALA A 34 -44.26 -23.66 -10.11
N ALA A 35 -44.86 -22.55 -10.54
CA ALA A 35 -45.05 -22.31 -11.95
C ALA A 35 -43.65 -22.45 -12.54
N GLU A 36 -43.46 -23.45 -13.41
CA GLU A 36 -42.24 -23.66 -14.18
C GLU A 36 -41.93 -22.34 -14.87
N GLY A 37 -41.04 -21.60 -14.22
CA GLY A 37 -40.75 -20.21 -14.54
C GLY A 37 -40.01 -20.19 -15.86
N VAL A 38 -40.70 -19.66 -16.87
CA VAL A 38 -40.17 -19.09 -18.10
C VAL A 38 -38.67 -18.76 -17.96
N PRO A 39 -37.79 -19.25 -18.87
CA PRO A 39 -36.38 -18.91 -18.84
C PRO A 39 -36.24 -17.39 -18.75
N ARG A 40 -35.68 -16.89 -17.65
CA ARG A 40 -35.36 -15.46 -17.53
C ARG A 40 -34.41 -15.16 -18.69
N PRO A 41 -34.73 -14.20 -19.58
CA PRO A 41 -33.78 -13.81 -20.62
C PRO A 41 -32.47 -13.42 -19.95
N PRO A 42 -31.31 -13.79 -20.53
CA PRO A 42 -30.03 -13.43 -19.96
C PRO A 42 -30.00 -11.92 -19.77
N SER A 43 -29.70 -11.48 -18.55
CA SER A 43 -29.55 -10.06 -18.26
C SER A 43 -28.52 -9.48 -19.24
N PRO A 44 -28.75 -8.28 -19.79
CA PRO A 44 -27.75 -7.63 -20.62
C PRO A 44 -26.41 -7.59 -19.89
N PRO A 45 -25.27 -7.84 -20.57
CA PRO A 45 -23.97 -7.74 -19.94
C PRO A 45 -23.80 -6.36 -19.33
N GLU A 46 -23.34 -6.29 -18.08
CA GLU A 46 -23.02 -5.01 -17.45
C GLU A 46 -21.97 -4.27 -18.29
N PRO A 47 -22.12 -2.93 -18.45
CA PRO A 47 -21.13 -2.15 -19.16
C PRO A 47 -19.76 -2.25 -18.45
N PRO A 48 -18.65 -2.23 -19.20
CA PRO A 48 -17.33 -2.27 -18.60
C PRO A 48 -17.12 -1.05 -17.68
N PRO A 49 -16.36 -1.19 -16.60
CA PRO A 49 -16.10 -0.11 -15.67
C PRO A 49 -15.36 1.04 -16.37
N THR A 50 -15.70 2.27 -16.01
CA THR A 50 -14.99 3.46 -16.51
C THR A 50 -13.60 3.57 -15.86
N PRO A 51 -12.64 4.29 -16.47
CA PRO A 51 -11.33 4.54 -15.86
C PRO A 51 -11.41 5.17 -14.46
N GLU A 52 -12.42 6.00 -14.21
CA GLU A 52 -12.65 6.61 -12.91
C GLU A 52 -13.11 5.59 -11.87
N GLN A 53 -14.02 4.69 -12.23
CA GLN A 53 -14.44 3.59 -11.34
C GLN A 53 -13.29 2.64 -11.01
N LEU A 54 -12.43 2.34 -12.00
CA LEU A 54 -11.21 1.57 -11.76
C LEU A 54 -10.26 2.31 -10.81
N ARG A 55 -10.10 3.63 -10.98
CA ARG A 55 -9.25 4.46 -10.09
C ARG A 55 -9.78 4.45 -8.66
N GLU A 56 -11.08 4.60 -8.46
CA GLU A 56 -11.71 4.55 -7.15
C GLU A 56 -11.56 3.17 -6.49
N ALA A 57 -11.77 2.10 -7.26
CA ALA A 57 -11.58 0.73 -6.79
C ALA A 57 -10.12 0.47 -6.37
N LEU A 58 -9.15 0.90 -7.19
CA LEU A 58 -7.73 0.78 -6.83
C LEU A 58 -7.42 1.59 -5.57
N LEU A 59 -7.88 2.84 -5.50
CA LEU A 59 -7.66 3.69 -4.32
C LEU A 59 -8.23 3.05 -3.05
N PHE A 60 -9.40 2.43 -3.12
CA PHE A 60 -9.98 1.67 -2.00
C PHE A 60 -9.05 0.54 -1.54
N MET A 61 -8.49 -0.24 -2.48
CA MET A 61 -7.53 -1.30 -2.16
C MET A 61 -6.23 -0.75 -1.54
N LEU A 62 -5.71 0.37 -2.03
CA LEU A 62 -4.47 0.97 -1.54
C LEU A 62 -4.56 1.49 -0.09
N VAL A 63 -5.75 1.87 0.37
CA VAL A 63 -5.97 2.40 1.73
C VAL A 63 -6.63 1.41 2.69
N ALA A 64 -6.95 0.20 2.23
CA ALA A 64 -7.57 -0.82 3.06
C ALA A 64 -6.69 -1.19 4.26
N GLU A 65 -7.31 -1.41 5.43
CA GLU A 65 -6.62 -1.81 6.66
C GLU A 65 -6.04 -3.22 6.57
N ALA A 66 -6.71 -4.12 5.85
CA ALA A 66 -6.23 -5.45 5.56
C ALA A 66 -5.18 -5.43 4.44
N GLU A 67 -4.16 -6.29 4.55
CA GLU A 67 -3.24 -6.52 3.44
C GLU A 67 -3.97 -7.09 2.23
N ASN A 68 -3.59 -6.60 1.06
CA ASN A 68 -4.05 -7.07 -0.23
C ASN A 68 -2.94 -6.84 -1.27
N PRO A 69 -3.01 -7.49 -2.45
CA PRO A 69 -1.93 -7.41 -3.44
C PRO A 69 -1.60 -5.98 -3.89
N ALA A 70 -2.59 -5.11 -4.09
CA ALA A 70 -2.34 -3.73 -4.50
C ALA A 70 -1.61 -2.94 -3.42
N ARG A 71 -2.01 -3.10 -2.15
CA ARG A 71 -1.32 -2.50 -1.00
C ARG A 71 0.10 -3.01 -0.85
N GLN A 72 0.33 -4.32 -1.01
CA GLN A 72 1.68 -4.90 -0.98
C GLN A 72 2.57 -4.33 -2.10
N CYS A 73 2.03 -4.18 -3.31
CA CYS A 73 2.73 -3.52 -4.41
C CYS A 73 3.08 -2.06 -4.09
N LEU A 74 2.16 -1.29 -3.53
CA LEU A 74 2.42 0.08 -3.12
C LEU A 74 3.51 0.16 -2.04
N ASP A 75 3.37 -0.65 -1.00
CA ASP A 75 4.29 -0.70 0.14
C ASP A 75 5.72 -1.07 -0.32
N HIS A 76 5.85 -2.04 -1.22
CA HIS A 76 7.13 -2.38 -1.84
C HIS A 76 7.69 -1.23 -2.69
N SER A 77 6.86 -0.59 -3.51
CA SER A 77 7.30 0.53 -4.34
C SER A 77 7.66 1.79 -3.56
N LEU A 78 7.02 2.06 -2.42
CA LEU A 78 7.39 3.16 -1.51
C LEU A 78 8.73 2.89 -0.83
N ARG A 79 8.95 1.68 -0.31
CA ARG A 79 10.26 1.27 0.25
C ARG A 79 11.36 1.34 -0.80
N PHE A 80 11.05 0.92 -2.02
CA PHE A 80 11.96 1.00 -3.15
C PHE A 80 12.27 2.46 -3.55
N ASN A 81 11.26 3.33 -3.60
CA ASN A 81 11.44 4.78 -3.78
C ASN A 81 12.36 5.37 -2.72
N TYR A 82 12.13 5.03 -1.44
CA TYR A 82 12.98 5.44 -0.32
C TYR A 82 14.44 4.98 -0.51
N GLY A 83 14.67 3.72 -0.91
CA GLY A 83 16.01 3.21 -1.19
C GLY A 83 16.71 3.96 -2.33
N LEU A 84 16.00 4.26 -3.41
CA LEU A 84 16.53 5.07 -4.52
C LEU A 84 16.80 6.51 -4.10
N MET A 85 15.95 7.10 -3.25
CA MET A 85 16.19 8.43 -2.66
C MET A 85 17.44 8.42 -1.78
N ALA A 86 17.70 7.36 -1.03
CA ALA A 86 18.91 7.20 -0.22
C ALA A 86 20.17 7.18 -1.09
N LEU A 87 20.16 6.37 -2.16
CA LEU A 87 21.24 6.30 -3.14
C LEU A 87 21.48 7.66 -3.81
N ARG A 88 20.41 8.38 -4.19
CA ARG A 88 20.51 9.72 -4.75
C ARG A 88 21.15 10.72 -3.77
N SER A 89 20.68 10.74 -2.52
CA SER A 89 21.21 11.61 -1.48
C SER A 89 22.68 11.33 -1.16
N ALA A 90 23.07 10.05 -1.22
CA ALA A 90 24.45 9.61 -1.06
C ALA A 90 25.34 9.85 -2.30
N LYS A 91 24.78 10.39 -3.38
CA LYS A 91 25.46 10.55 -4.68
C LYS A 91 26.10 9.24 -5.15
N ALA A 92 25.40 8.13 -4.95
CA ALA A 92 25.85 6.82 -5.41
C ALA A 92 26.14 6.85 -6.92
N ASP A 93 27.26 6.27 -7.32
CA ASP A 93 27.57 6.12 -8.74
C ASP A 93 26.58 5.16 -9.43
N PRO A 94 26.48 5.22 -10.78
CA PRO A 94 25.55 4.38 -11.52
C PRO A 94 25.72 2.87 -11.30
N GLU A 95 26.95 2.40 -11.06
CA GLU A 95 27.22 0.98 -10.85
C GLU A 95 26.67 0.52 -9.49
N ARG A 96 26.85 1.32 -8.44
CA ARG A 96 26.25 1.06 -7.12
C ARG A 96 24.73 1.05 -7.17
N VAL A 97 24.12 1.90 -7.99
CA VAL A 97 22.67 1.86 -8.22
C VAL A 97 22.28 0.60 -8.98
N ARG A 98 23.00 0.24 -10.06
CA ARG A 98 22.76 -0.99 -10.81
C ARG A 98 22.83 -2.21 -9.89
N ASP A 99 23.88 -2.30 -9.09
CA ASP A 99 24.08 -3.41 -8.16
C ASP A 99 22.97 -3.46 -7.11
N SER A 100 22.52 -2.30 -6.61
CA SER A 100 21.40 -2.26 -5.66
C SER A 100 20.07 -2.69 -6.28
N LEU A 101 19.87 -2.44 -7.58
CA LEU A 101 18.68 -2.83 -8.32
C LEU A 101 18.68 -4.30 -8.74
N LEU A 102 19.84 -4.82 -9.16
CA LEU A 102 19.98 -6.16 -9.71
C LEU A 102 20.30 -7.22 -8.65
N ARG A 103 20.84 -6.84 -7.49
CA ARG A 103 21.21 -7.79 -6.44
C ARG A 103 19.96 -8.51 -5.92
N GLY A 104 19.97 -9.84 -6.04
CA GLY A 104 18.89 -10.71 -5.56
C GLY A 104 17.67 -10.77 -6.48
N ALA A 105 17.71 -10.16 -7.67
CA ALA A 105 16.68 -10.37 -8.67
C ALA A 105 16.73 -11.83 -9.15
N ALA A 106 15.58 -12.53 -9.10
CA ALA A 106 15.49 -13.86 -9.68
C ALA A 106 15.64 -13.79 -11.21
N GLU A 107 16.15 -14.86 -11.83
CA GLU A 107 16.27 -14.95 -13.29
C GLU A 107 14.92 -14.77 -14.00
N GLY A 108 14.95 -14.34 -15.26
CA GLY A 108 13.76 -14.17 -16.09
C GLY A 108 13.09 -12.80 -15.93
N ALA A 109 11.76 -12.78 -15.81
CA ALA A 109 10.95 -11.56 -15.92
C ALA A 109 11.30 -10.48 -14.87
N GLU A 110 11.71 -10.88 -13.67
CA GLU A 110 12.12 -9.94 -12.63
C GLU A 110 13.46 -9.27 -12.99
N GLN A 111 14.47 -10.05 -13.40
CA GLN A 111 15.76 -9.50 -13.82
C GLN A 111 15.62 -8.54 -15.02
N GLU A 112 14.79 -8.88 -16.00
CA GLU A 112 14.48 -7.99 -17.13
C GLU A 112 13.82 -6.69 -16.66
N GLN A 113 12.88 -6.77 -15.72
CA GLN A 113 12.25 -5.59 -15.14
C GLN A 113 13.27 -4.71 -14.41
N ARG A 114 14.16 -5.31 -13.61
CA ARG A 114 15.23 -4.55 -12.95
C ARG A 114 16.19 -3.89 -13.94
N GLY A 115 16.46 -4.55 -15.06
CA GLY A 115 17.20 -3.96 -16.18
C GLY A 115 16.53 -2.70 -16.74
N ARG A 116 15.20 -2.75 -16.96
CA ARG A 116 14.41 -1.59 -17.39
C ARG A 116 14.40 -0.47 -16.34
N GLU A 117 14.22 -0.82 -15.07
CA GLU A 117 14.29 0.12 -13.94
C GLU A 117 15.66 0.85 -13.90
N PHE A 118 16.76 0.13 -14.15
CA PHE A 118 18.09 0.73 -14.22
C PHE A 118 18.25 1.67 -15.42
N VAL A 119 17.71 1.32 -16.59
CA VAL A 119 17.72 2.22 -17.76
C VAL A 119 16.92 3.50 -17.45
N LEU A 120 15.74 3.39 -16.83
CA LEU A 120 14.95 4.54 -16.38
C LEU A 120 15.70 5.39 -15.36
N TRP A 121 16.43 4.76 -14.44
CA TRP A 121 17.30 5.46 -13.49
C TRP A 121 18.37 6.27 -14.22
N LYS A 122 19.09 5.67 -15.16
CA LYS A 122 20.17 6.33 -15.91
C LYS A 122 19.68 7.55 -16.68
N THR A 123 18.48 7.51 -17.25
CA THR A 123 17.95 8.60 -18.07
C THR A 123 17.33 9.72 -17.24
N SER A 124 16.69 9.40 -16.12
CA SER A 124 15.91 10.38 -15.34
C SER A 124 16.52 10.80 -14.01
N SER A 125 17.36 9.95 -13.40
CA SER A 125 17.81 10.08 -12.01
C SER A 125 16.68 10.36 -11.01
N SER A 126 15.47 9.89 -11.33
CA SER A 126 14.25 10.18 -10.57
C SER A 126 13.74 8.93 -9.86
N PRO A 127 13.92 8.82 -8.53
CA PRO A 127 13.36 7.73 -7.73
C PRO A 127 11.87 7.48 -7.97
N GLY A 128 11.08 8.56 -8.10
CA GLY A 128 9.65 8.47 -8.34
C GLY A 128 9.28 7.83 -9.69
N ILE A 129 10.03 8.11 -10.76
CA ILE A 129 9.79 7.48 -12.09
C ILE A 129 10.03 5.99 -12.02
N VAL A 130 11.15 5.58 -11.40
CA VAL A 130 11.52 4.16 -11.31
C VAL A 130 10.56 3.41 -10.37
N ALA A 131 10.17 4.02 -9.24
CA ALA A 131 9.19 3.44 -8.32
C ALA A 131 7.79 3.30 -8.91
N HIS A 132 7.35 4.26 -9.73
CA HIS A 132 6.10 4.16 -10.47
C HIS A 132 6.12 2.99 -11.46
N SER A 133 7.20 2.87 -12.26
CA SER A 133 7.36 1.72 -13.17
C SER A 133 7.33 0.38 -12.43
N ARG A 134 7.95 0.31 -11.24
CA ARG A 134 7.90 -0.89 -10.41
C ARG A 134 6.51 -1.19 -9.88
N PHE A 135 5.77 -0.16 -9.48
CA PHE A 135 4.39 -0.29 -9.00
C PHE A 135 3.47 -0.85 -10.09
N ASP A 136 3.50 -0.27 -11.29
CA ASP A 136 2.70 -0.74 -12.42
C ASP A 136 3.04 -2.18 -12.81
N TRP A 137 4.35 -2.51 -12.84
CA TRP A 137 4.77 -3.89 -13.09
C TRP A 137 4.26 -4.85 -12.01
N CYS A 138 4.35 -4.48 -10.73
CA CYS A 138 3.87 -5.31 -9.63
C CYS A 138 2.36 -5.55 -9.72
N LEU A 139 1.56 -4.51 -9.98
CA LEU A 139 0.12 -4.64 -10.18
C LEU A 139 -0.21 -5.59 -11.34
N ALA A 140 0.50 -5.45 -12.47
CA ALA A 140 0.32 -6.32 -13.63
C ALA A 140 0.63 -7.79 -13.31
N GLN A 141 1.65 -8.08 -12.49
CA GLN A 141 1.93 -9.45 -12.03
C GLN A 141 0.80 -10.04 -11.15
N GLN A 142 0.00 -9.19 -10.52
CA GLN A 142 -1.17 -9.58 -9.72
C GLN A 142 -2.47 -9.60 -10.55
N GLY A 143 -2.40 -9.36 -11.87
CA GLY A 143 -3.60 -9.24 -12.72
C GLY A 143 -4.42 -7.98 -12.46
N ILE A 144 -3.82 -6.94 -11.86
CA ILE A 144 -4.48 -5.67 -11.55
C ILE A 144 -4.03 -4.64 -12.59
N GLU A 145 -4.99 -4.05 -13.29
CA GLU A 145 -4.72 -2.91 -14.18
C GLU A 145 -4.52 -1.62 -13.38
N SER A 146 -3.52 -0.82 -13.75
CA SER A 146 -3.22 0.47 -13.11
C SER A 146 -3.88 1.62 -13.89
N PRO A 147 -5.02 2.18 -13.42
CA PRO A 147 -5.66 3.34 -14.05
C PRO A 147 -4.99 4.67 -13.63
N LEU A 148 -3.86 4.64 -12.93
CA LEU A 148 -3.29 5.85 -12.31
C LEU A 148 -2.49 6.70 -13.29
N GLY A 149 -1.86 6.12 -14.31
CA GLY A 149 -1.07 6.85 -15.32
C GLY A 149 -0.20 7.97 -14.73
N ASP A 150 -0.36 9.19 -15.25
CA ASP A 150 0.40 10.36 -14.79
C ASP A 150 0.10 10.77 -13.34
N VAL A 151 -1.08 10.44 -12.81
CA VAL A 151 -1.43 10.68 -11.40
C VAL A 151 -0.54 9.85 -10.50
N GLY A 152 -0.36 8.57 -10.83
CA GLY A 152 0.53 7.65 -10.10
C GLY A 152 1.97 8.17 -10.08
N LEU A 153 2.48 8.57 -11.24
CA LEU A 153 3.82 9.15 -11.38
C LEU A 153 3.99 10.40 -10.50
N ARG A 154 3.06 11.35 -10.57
CA ARG A 154 3.11 12.58 -9.76
C ARG A 154 3.10 12.26 -8.27
N CYS A 155 2.30 11.28 -7.84
CA CYS A 155 2.24 10.88 -6.44
C CYS A 155 3.53 10.18 -5.97
N PHE A 156 4.20 9.38 -6.80
CA PHE A 156 5.51 8.82 -6.46
C PHE A 156 6.61 9.89 -6.39
N GLN A 157 6.56 10.90 -7.25
CA GLN A 157 7.47 12.04 -7.16
C GLN A 157 7.27 12.82 -5.86
N LEU A 158 6.02 13.01 -5.42
CA LEU A 158 5.69 13.64 -4.14
C LEU A 158 6.05 12.76 -2.93
N ALA A 159 5.99 11.43 -3.06
CA ALA A 159 6.45 10.49 -2.03
C ALA A 159 7.95 10.63 -1.73
N GLY A 160 8.73 11.32 -2.57
CA GLY A 160 10.11 11.69 -2.26
C GLY A 160 10.26 12.64 -1.06
N VAL A 161 9.24 13.46 -0.76
CA VAL A 161 9.26 14.41 0.37
C VAL A 161 9.34 13.69 1.71
N PRO A 162 8.40 12.78 2.08
CA PRO A 162 8.52 12.03 3.32
C PRO A 162 9.74 11.08 3.34
N ALA A 163 10.18 10.57 2.19
CA ALA A 163 11.40 9.77 2.12
C ALA A 163 12.65 10.57 2.53
N ILE A 164 12.79 11.82 2.08
CA ILE A 164 13.88 12.71 2.54
C ILE A 164 13.78 12.99 4.03
N ALA A 165 12.55 13.24 4.53
CA ALA A 165 12.35 13.47 5.95
C ALA A 165 12.83 12.28 6.79
N GLN A 166 12.50 11.05 6.37
CA GLN A 166 12.90 9.81 7.05
C GLN A 166 14.41 9.60 6.97
N LEU A 167 15.03 9.78 5.80
CA LEU A 167 16.49 9.68 5.65
C LEU A 167 17.23 10.62 6.60
N ARG A 168 16.74 11.86 6.74
CA ARG A 168 17.35 12.86 7.62
C ARG A 168 17.14 12.52 9.11
N LYS A 169 15.95 12.04 9.47
CA LYS A 169 15.66 11.56 10.84
C LYS A 169 16.62 10.42 11.22
N LEU A 170 16.78 9.42 10.36
CA LEU A 170 17.71 8.31 10.59
C LEU A 170 19.18 8.75 10.59
N GLY A 171 19.50 9.81 9.85
CA GLY A 171 20.81 10.48 9.89
C GLY A 171 21.05 11.35 11.13
N GLY A 172 20.11 11.40 12.09
CA GLY A 172 20.24 12.15 13.34
C GLY A 172 19.94 13.65 13.23
N ALA A 173 19.39 14.12 12.11
CA ALA A 173 18.95 15.52 12.00
C ALA A 173 17.75 15.80 12.92
N GLY A 174 17.60 17.05 13.34
CA GLY A 174 16.38 17.51 14.04
C GLY A 174 15.23 17.81 13.08
N GLN A 175 14.00 17.80 13.59
CA GLN A 175 12.79 18.10 12.80
C GLN A 175 12.86 19.49 12.14
N ALA A 176 13.32 20.50 12.88
CA ALA A 176 13.46 21.86 12.36
C ALA A 176 14.44 21.93 11.18
N ASP A 177 15.60 21.27 11.30
CA ASP A 177 16.60 21.20 10.23
C ASP A 177 16.08 20.45 9.00
N THR A 178 15.31 19.38 9.23
CA THR A 178 14.63 18.67 8.13
C THR A 178 13.60 19.56 7.45
N LEU A 179 12.79 20.31 8.19
CA LEU A 179 11.82 21.23 7.60
C LEU A 179 12.50 22.32 6.77
N ALA A 180 13.56 22.94 7.29
CA ALA A 180 14.33 23.93 6.55
C ALA A 180 14.93 23.33 5.26
N HIS A 181 15.45 22.10 5.33
CA HIS A 181 15.95 21.39 4.16
C HIS A 181 14.86 21.10 3.12
N LEU A 182 13.70 20.61 3.56
CA LEU A 182 12.55 20.37 2.68
C LEU A 182 12.06 21.65 2.03
N GLN A 183 12.00 22.76 2.77
CA GLN A 183 11.66 24.08 2.23
C GLN A 183 12.70 24.57 1.20
N GLY A 184 13.98 24.30 1.43
CA GLY A 184 15.04 24.61 0.47
C GLY A 184 14.88 23.88 -0.87
N ILE A 185 14.41 22.62 -0.85
CA ILE A 185 14.24 21.81 -2.06
C ILE A 185 12.86 22.06 -2.71
N TYR A 186 11.80 22.07 -1.92
CA TYR A 186 10.41 22.00 -2.37
C TYR A 186 9.59 23.26 -2.07
N GLY A 187 10.11 24.24 -1.35
CA GLY A 187 9.33 25.41 -0.90
C GLY A 187 8.78 26.28 -2.04
N LYS A 188 9.31 26.14 -3.26
CA LYS A 188 8.78 26.81 -4.47
C LYS A 188 7.62 26.05 -5.12
N THR A 189 7.50 24.75 -4.89
CA THR A 189 6.54 23.87 -5.57
C THR A 189 5.47 23.33 -4.64
N LEU A 190 5.73 23.26 -3.34
CA LEU A 190 4.83 22.71 -2.33
C LEU A 190 4.53 23.73 -1.23
N PRO A 191 3.29 23.77 -0.70
CA PRO A 191 2.93 24.66 0.40
C PRO A 191 3.79 24.41 1.64
N ALA A 192 4.23 25.48 2.32
CA ALA A 192 5.03 25.37 3.55
C ALA A 192 4.33 24.55 4.64
N LYS A 193 3.00 24.69 4.77
CA LYS A 193 2.19 23.88 5.69
C LYS A 193 2.31 22.38 5.39
N TYR A 194 2.19 21.99 4.11
CA TYR A 194 2.33 20.58 3.71
C TYR A 194 3.71 20.03 4.10
N LEU A 195 4.79 20.77 3.84
CA LEU A 195 6.13 20.36 4.21
C LEU A 195 6.30 20.22 5.74
N GLY A 196 5.70 21.14 6.51
CA GLY A 196 5.66 21.08 7.97
C GLY A 196 4.90 19.88 8.52
N ASP A 197 3.73 19.59 7.95
CA ASP A 197 2.89 18.45 8.34
C ASP A 197 3.60 17.12 8.04
N VAL A 198 4.24 17.01 6.87
CA VAL A 198 5.03 15.81 6.50
C VAL A 198 6.21 15.61 7.44
N ALA A 199 7.00 16.66 7.71
CA ALA A 199 8.12 16.57 8.64
C ALA A 199 7.65 16.13 10.03
N THR A 200 6.56 16.72 10.52
CA THR A 200 5.97 16.38 11.82
C THR A 200 5.55 14.91 11.87
N ALA A 201 4.78 14.44 10.89
CA ALA A 201 4.29 13.06 10.85
C ALA A 201 5.43 12.03 10.85
N ILE A 202 6.50 12.27 10.07
CA ILE A 202 7.66 11.36 10.03
C ILE A 202 8.46 11.37 11.33
N TYR A 203 8.62 12.54 11.97
CA TYR A 203 9.32 12.61 13.26
C TYR A 203 8.51 12.03 14.42
N GLN A 204 7.18 12.06 14.35
CA GLN A 204 6.29 11.44 15.33
C GLN A 204 6.13 9.93 15.17
N ALA A 205 6.43 9.37 14.00
CA ALA A 205 6.43 7.91 13.80
C ALA A 205 7.46 7.25 14.73
N ALA A 206 7.06 6.21 15.47
CA ALA A 206 7.94 5.54 16.43
C ALA A 206 9.05 4.72 15.75
N ASP A 207 8.76 4.17 14.57
CA ASP A 207 9.63 3.28 13.83
C ASP A 207 9.50 3.47 12.30
N ASP A 208 10.22 2.65 11.54
CA ASP A 208 10.20 2.68 10.08
C ASP A 208 8.85 2.24 9.51
N GLU A 209 8.17 1.27 10.13
CA GLU A 209 6.86 0.79 9.66
C GLU A 209 5.79 1.88 9.77
N GLN A 210 5.76 2.61 10.89
CA GLN A 210 4.89 3.78 11.03
C GLN A 210 5.25 4.89 10.05
N SER A 211 6.54 5.10 9.77
CA SER A 211 7.00 6.07 8.77
C SER A 211 6.52 5.70 7.37
N PHE A 212 6.56 4.42 6.99
CA PHE A 212 5.98 3.94 5.72
C PHE A 212 4.46 4.00 5.70
N GLY A 213 3.79 3.81 6.85
CA GLY A 213 2.36 4.08 7.00
C GLY A 213 1.99 5.52 6.65
N VAL A 214 2.79 6.50 7.11
CA VAL A 214 2.63 7.92 6.74
C VAL A 214 2.84 8.12 5.24
N GLN A 215 3.88 7.52 4.65
CA GLN A 215 4.14 7.62 3.19
C GLN A 215 2.97 7.08 2.37
N ARG A 216 2.40 5.93 2.75
CA ARG A 216 1.23 5.34 2.09
C ARG A 216 0.01 6.25 2.18
N ALA A 217 -0.27 6.80 3.37
CA ALA A 217 -1.39 7.72 3.56
C ALA A 217 -1.24 8.98 2.69
N LEU A 218 -0.03 9.54 2.59
CA LEU A 218 0.26 10.70 1.74
C LEU A 218 0.13 10.37 0.25
N PHE A 219 0.60 9.20 -0.18
CA PHE A 219 0.47 8.75 -1.56
C PHE A 219 -1.00 8.60 -1.97
N ALA A 220 -1.82 7.92 -1.15
CA ALA A 220 -3.24 7.78 -1.41
C ALA A 220 -3.99 9.13 -1.34
N GLY A 221 -3.58 10.02 -0.43
CA GLY A 221 -4.09 11.39 -0.35
C GLY A 221 -3.78 12.20 -1.62
N CYS A 222 -2.59 12.02 -2.21
CA CYS A 222 -2.24 12.63 -3.48
C CYS A 222 -3.16 12.17 -4.62
N ILE A 223 -3.43 10.87 -4.74
CA ILE A 223 -4.33 10.34 -5.78
C ILE A 223 -5.72 10.98 -5.68
N LYS A 224 -6.24 11.18 -4.46
CA LYS A 224 -7.54 11.83 -4.23
C LYS A 224 -7.59 13.29 -4.67
N GLN A 225 -6.46 13.99 -4.63
CA GLN A 225 -6.38 15.43 -4.88
C GLN A 225 -6.09 15.76 -6.35
N VAL A 226 -5.40 14.86 -7.07
CA VAL A 226 -5.12 15.03 -8.49
C VAL A 226 -6.34 14.55 -9.27
N ARG A 227 -7.15 15.52 -9.71
CA ARG A 227 -8.29 15.29 -10.61
C ARG A 227 -7.83 15.19 -12.05
#